data_AF-A0A3D3HZU6-F1
#
_entry.id   AF-A0A3D3HZU6-F1
#
_cell.length_a   1.000
_cell.length_b   1.000
_cell.length_c   1.000
_cell.angle_alpha   90.00
_cell.angle_beta   90.00
_cell.angle_gamma   90.00
#
_symmetry.space_group_name_H-M   'P 1'
#
loop_
_entity.id
_entity.type
_entity.pdbx_description
1 polymer ?
#
loop_
_entity_poly.entity_id
_entity_poly.type
_entity_poly.pdbx_seq_one_letter_code
_entity_poly.pdbx_strand_id
1 'polypeptide(L)'
;DQVQAHPSASLYPGQATGAAPASATRTLQGQAGWNSTGLYANAGVPITVQFASAAAAQGWRIRIGSHSDQVWHHNPWSRFPQIDAEWRVTGERTTVASAFGGLIYLVRDQAPTSAVRVTIRGAHEAPHFKRGVTTANEWKQNRAAPGPWAEIEGDRVIVTVPSSSVRNLENPEAVAKLWDEVADHCADLVGWAHPRARKERFVADTQISAGYMHAGYPIMTHLDVADMVVNVAALM
;
A
#
# COMPACT_ATOMS: atom_id res chain seq x y z
N ASP A 1 -5.42 3.23 25.86
CA ASP A 1 -4.69 1.95 25.87
C ASP A 1 -3.57 1.97 24.86
N GLN A 2 -2.35 1.57 25.25
CA GLN A 2 -1.21 1.48 24.34
C GLN A 2 -1.26 0.13 23.61
N VAL A 3 -1.22 0.14 22.29
CA VAL A 3 -1.12 -1.11 21.50
C VAL A 3 0.33 -1.56 21.53
N GLN A 4 0.59 -2.78 22.01
CA GLN A 4 1.93 -3.35 22.02
C GLN A 4 2.27 -3.94 20.66
N ALA A 5 3.52 -3.77 20.22
CA ALA A 5 4.03 -4.46 19.04
C ALA A 5 4.02 -5.98 19.27
N HIS A 6 3.48 -6.74 18.32
CA HIS A 6 3.54 -8.19 18.35
C HIS A 6 4.99 -8.64 18.12
N PRO A 7 5.51 -9.65 18.84
CA PRO A 7 6.89 -10.10 18.69
C PRO A 7 7.30 -10.48 17.25
N SER A 8 6.36 -10.99 16.45
CA SER A 8 6.63 -11.36 15.05
C SER A 8 6.63 -10.18 14.07
N ALA A 9 6.26 -8.97 14.50
CA ALA A 9 6.15 -7.81 13.62
C ALA A 9 7.51 -7.35 13.06
N SER A 10 8.61 -7.70 13.73
CA SER A 10 9.97 -7.48 13.23
C SER A 10 10.35 -8.45 12.11
N LEU A 11 9.72 -9.63 12.06
CA LEU A 11 9.92 -10.63 11.01
C LEU A 11 9.07 -10.30 9.78
N TYR A 12 7.77 -10.03 10.00
CA TYR A 12 6.82 -9.72 8.94
C TYR A 12 5.66 -8.86 9.48
N PRO A 13 5.24 -7.78 8.79
CA PRO A 13 5.75 -7.26 7.51
C PRO A 13 7.10 -6.52 7.63
N GLY A 14 7.68 -6.45 8.84
CA GLY A 14 8.96 -5.78 9.10
C GLY A 14 8.76 -4.40 9.72
N GLN A 15 9.87 -3.70 9.99
CA GLN A 15 9.87 -2.35 10.55
C GLN A 15 10.65 -1.40 9.65
N ALA A 16 10.21 -0.16 9.54
CA ALA A 16 11.02 0.90 8.99
C ALA A 16 12.17 1.20 9.97
N THR A 17 13.41 1.19 9.46
CA THR A 17 14.63 1.42 10.25
C THR A 17 15.31 2.72 9.82
N GLY A 18 16.10 3.33 10.70
CA GLY A 18 16.83 4.56 10.40
C GLY A 18 16.10 5.83 10.86
N ALA A 19 15.65 6.65 9.92
CA ALA A 19 15.08 7.97 10.24
C ALA A 19 13.85 7.87 11.16
N ALA A 20 13.76 8.78 12.13
CA ALA A 20 12.65 8.83 13.07
C ALA A 20 11.31 9.06 12.35
N PRO A 21 10.19 8.52 12.87
CA PRO A 21 8.87 8.77 12.31
C PRO A 21 8.57 10.27 12.33
N ALA A 22 8.02 10.77 11.24
CA ALA A 22 7.81 12.19 10.99
C ALA A 22 6.34 12.52 10.74
N SER A 23 6.08 13.80 10.51
CA SER A 23 4.80 14.27 9.99
C SER A 23 4.90 14.47 8.49
N ALA A 24 3.93 13.95 7.75
CA ALA A 24 3.86 14.07 6.31
C ALA A 24 2.46 14.51 5.90
N THR A 25 2.36 15.42 4.93
CA THR A 25 1.07 15.83 4.37
C THR A 25 0.92 15.26 2.97
N ARG A 26 -0.26 14.70 2.69
CA ARG A 26 -0.63 14.12 1.40
C ARG A 26 -1.89 14.79 0.87
N THR A 27 -1.93 14.96 -0.44
CA THR A 27 -3.13 15.38 -1.16
C THR A 27 -3.58 14.21 -2.01
N LEU A 28 -4.71 13.61 -1.64
CA LEU A 28 -5.27 12.45 -2.32
C LEU A 28 -6.38 12.92 -3.25
N GLN A 29 -6.20 12.78 -4.55
CA GLN A 29 -7.31 12.93 -5.51
C GLN A 29 -8.40 11.90 -5.21
N GLY A 30 -7.99 10.71 -4.77
CA GLY A 30 -8.85 9.70 -4.20
C GLY A 30 -9.48 8.77 -5.23
N GLN A 31 -9.76 7.54 -4.81
CA GLN A 31 -10.56 6.54 -5.49
C GLN A 31 -11.41 5.79 -4.47
N ALA A 32 -12.42 5.06 -4.95
CA ALA A 32 -13.09 4.06 -4.14
C ALA A 32 -12.08 2.97 -3.71
N GLY A 33 -12.26 2.42 -2.51
CA GLY A 33 -11.33 1.47 -1.89
C GLY A 33 -10.10 2.17 -1.32
N TRP A 34 -8.94 1.55 -1.50
CA TRP A 34 -7.69 1.95 -0.83
C TRP A 34 -6.94 3.05 -1.59
N ASN A 35 -6.56 4.09 -0.87
CA ASN A 35 -5.74 5.19 -1.35
C ASN A 35 -4.37 5.15 -0.69
N SER A 36 -3.34 4.95 -1.52
CA SER A 36 -1.94 4.88 -1.11
C SER A 36 -1.47 6.23 -0.58
N THR A 37 -0.74 6.20 0.53
CA THR A 37 -0.18 7.41 1.15
C THR A 37 1.32 7.53 0.97
N GLY A 38 2.01 6.47 0.54
CA GLY A 38 3.47 6.40 0.51
C GLY A 38 4.11 6.43 1.90
N LEU A 39 3.36 6.03 2.94
CA LEU A 39 3.81 6.04 4.33
C LEU A 39 3.67 4.66 4.97
N TYR A 40 4.51 4.41 5.97
CA TYR A 40 4.58 3.17 6.74
C TYR A 40 4.45 3.43 8.24
N ALA A 41 3.62 2.64 8.92
CA ALA A 41 3.51 2.64 10.38
C ALA A 41 4.35 1.50 10.97
N ASN A 42 5.20 1.81 11.95
CA ASN A 42 5.89 0.78 12.73
C ASN A 42 4.93 0.14 13.75
N ALA A 43 5.21 -1.11 14.11
CA ALA A 43 4.39 -1.87 15.04
C ALA A 43 4.38 -1.22 16.43
N GLY A 44 3.20 -1.13 17.05
CA GLY A 44 2.98 -0.53 18.35
C GLY A 44 3.15 1.00 18.40
N VAL A 45 3.64 1.63 17.33
CA VAL A 45 3.81 3.09 17.26
C VAL A 45 2.51 3.73 16.78
N PRO A 46 1.89 4.62 17.57
CA PRO A 46 0.67 5.27 17.15
C PRO A 46 0.91 6.26 16.02
N ILE A 47 0.05 6.22 15.01
CA ILE A 47 -0.06 7.25 13.99
C ILE A 47 -1.29 8.12 14.25
N THR A 48 -1.21 9.39 13.88
CA THR A 48 -2.33 10.31 13.95
C THR A 48 -2.64 10.84 12.56
N VAL A 49 -3.85 10.56 12.08
CA VAL A 49 -4.37 11.06 10.81
C VAL A 49 -5.25 12.26 11.10
N GLN A 50 -4.95 13.40 10.46
CA GLN A 50 -5.68 14.65 10.61
C GLN A 50 -6.16 15.17 9.25
N PHE A 51 -7.47 15.35 9.12
CA PHE A 51 -8.11 16.00 7.98
C PHE A 51 -8.23 17.51 8.23
N ALA A 52 -8.58 18.26 7.19
CA ALA A 52 -8.82 19.70 7.32
C ALA A 52 -10.07 20.05 8.15
N SER A 53 -11.04 19.13 8.24
CA SER A 53 -12.25 19.27 9.05
C SER A 53 -12.90 17.91 9.31
N ALA A 54 -13.80 17.83 10.28
CA ALA A 54 -14.60 16.62 10.52
C ALA A 54 -15.49 16.25 9.33
N ALA A 55 -15.97 17.23 8.56
CA ALA A 55 -16.74 16.97 7.33
C ALA A 55 -15.86 16.32 6.25
N ALA A 56 -14.62 16.78 6.08
CA ALA A 56 -13.66 16.17 5.15
C ALA A 56 -13.28 14.73 5.55
N ALA A 57 -13.31 14.43 6.85
CA ALA A 57 -13.02 13.12 7.42
C ALA A 57 -14.15 12.09 7.25
N GLN A 58 -15.40 12.53 7.04
CA GLN A 58 -16.57 11.65 7.04
C GLN A 58 -16.44 10.50 6.03
N GLY A 59 -16.71 9.26 6.46
CA GLY A 59 -16.69 8.09 5.57
C GLY A 59 -15.29 7.58 5.20
N TRP A 60 -14.22 8.23 5.66
CA TRP A 60 -12.87 7.66 5.58
C TRP A 60 -12.63 6.62 6.67
N ARG A 61 -11.78 5.66 6.35
CA ARG A 61 -11.23 4.66 7.26
C ARG A 61 -9.71 4.66 7.10
N ILE A 62 -9.00 4.34 8.17
CA ILE A 62 -7.54 4.21 8.17
C ILE A 62 -7.24 2.73 8.12
N ARG A 63 -6.46 2.29 7.16
CA ARG A 63 -5.97 0.91 7.09
C ARG A 63 -4.45 0.90 7.25
N ILE A 64 -3.94 -0.03 8.03
CA ILE A 64 -2.52 -0.33 8.14
C ILE A 64 -2.32 -1.78 7.71
N GLY A 65 -1.48 -2.00 6.70
CA GLY A 65 -1.16 -3.32 6.13
C GLY A 65 -1.75 -3.56 4.74
N SER A 66 -0.91 -3.98 3.79
CA SER A 66 -1.32 -4.38 2.42
C SER A 66 -1.88 -5.79 2.34
N HIS A 67 -1.38 -6.70 3.17
CA HIS A 67 -1.71 -8.12 3.18
C HIS A 67 -3.10 -8.35 3.80
N SER A 68 -4.15 -8.44 2.98
CA SER A 68 -5.53 -8.69 3.46
C SER A 68 -5.83 -10.15 3.74
N ASP A 69 -4.94 -11.05 3.32
CA ASP A 69 -5.14 -12.48 3.49
C ASP A 69 -5.06 -12.90 4.95
N GLN A 70 -6.12 -13.59 5.39
CA GLN A 70 -6.17 -14.28 6.67
C GLN A 70 -5.79 -15.75 6.44
N VAL A 71 -4.69 -16.19 7.05
CA VAL A 71 -4.10 -17.52 6.81
C VAL A 71 -4.26 -18.47 8.00
N TRP A 72 -5.31 -18.30 8.81
CA TRP A 72 -5.57 -19.08 10.03
C TRP A 72 -5.66 -20.59 9.80
N HIS A 73 -6.09 -21.01 8.61
CA HIS A 73 -6.25 -22.42 8.22
C HIS A 73 -4.94 -23.12 7.86
N HIS A 74 -3.85 -22.38 7.66
CA HIS A 74 -2.56 -22.97 7.36
C HIS A 74 -1.92 -23.59 8.60
N ASN A 75 -1.10 -24.62 8.38
CA ASN A 75 -0.24 -25.20 9.41
C ASN A 75 0.98 -25.85 8.74
N PRO A 76 2.21 -25.32 8.92
CA PRO A 76 2.59 -24.19 9.78
C PRO A 76 2.23 -22.81 9.19
N TRP A 77 2.31 -21.78 10.04
CA TRP A 77 2.25 -20.37 9.63
C TRP A 77 3.65 -19.83 9.30
N SER A 78 3.80 -19.17 8.15
CA SER A 78 5.04 -18.46 7.77
C SER A 78 5.00 -16.97 8.13
N ARG A 79 3.84 -16.46 8.56
CA ARG A 79 3.65 -15.15 9.21
C ARG A 79 2.46 -15.23 10.16
N PHE A 80 2.28 -14.22 11.02
CA PHE A 80 1.07 -14.16 11.82
C PHE A 80 -0.18 -14.15 10.90
N PRO A 81 -1.26 -14.86 11.25
CA PRO A 81 -2.34 -15.11 10.29
C PRO A 81 -3.06 -13.88 9.75
N GLN A 82 -3.17 -12.82 10.54
CA GLN A 82 -3.81 -11.56 10.16
C GLN A 82 -2.98 -10.39 10.68
N ILE A 83 -2.48 -9.57 9.78
CA ILE A 83 -1.52 -8.50 10.09
C ILE A 83 -1.99 -7.12 9.63
N ASP A 84 -3.16 -7.05 9.01
CA ASP A 84 -3.82 -5.81 8.66
C ASP A 84 -4.90 -5.43 9.68
N ALA A 85 -5.16 -4.14 9.78
CA ALA A 85 -6.24 -3.62 10.60
C ALA A 85 -6.81 -2.34 9.97
N GLU A 86 -8.09 -2.11 10.23
CA GLU A 86 -8.83 -0.95 9.72
C GLU A 86 -9.66 -0.29 10.83
N TRP A 87 -9.65 1.04 10.87
CA TRP A 87 -10.36 1.85 11.85
C TRP A 87 -11.20 2.91 11.16
N ARG A 88 -12.40 3.17 11.66
CA ARG A 88 -13.21 4.31 11.22
C ARG A 88 -12.59 5.62 11.70
N VAL A 89 -12.58 6.63 10.84
CA VAL A 89 -12.26 7.99 11.25
C VAL A 89 -13.48 8.58 11.96
N THR A 90 -13.31 8.98 13.22
CA THR A 90 -14.42 9.41 14.11
C THR A 90 -14.50 10.93 14.31
N GLY A 91 -13.61 11.69 13.67
CA GLY A 91 -13.58 13.15 13.74
C GLY A 91 -12.48 13.72 12.84
N GLU A 92 -12.15 15.00 13.03
CA GLU A 92 -11.06 15.64 12.28
C GLU A 92 -9.71 14.92 12.48
N ARG A 93 -9.48 14.41 13.68
CA ARG A 93 -8.26 13.71 14.08
C ARG A 93 -8.60 12.33 14.60
N THR A 94 -7.88 11.32 14.14
CA THR A 94 -7.99 9.94 14.65
C THR A 94 -6.60 9.36 14.85
N THR A 95 -6.35 8.81 16.04
CA THR A 95 -5.08 8.17 16.40
C THR A 95 -5.29 6.67 16.51
N VAL A 96 -4.46 5.90 15.80
CA VAL A 96 -4.54 4.44 15.75
C VAL A 96 -3.13 3.84 15.85
N ALA A 97 -3.04 2.58 16.27
CA ALA A 97 -1.78 1.85 16.30
C ALA A 97 -2.03 0.39 15.87
N SER A 98 -1.14 -0.17 15.06
CA SER A 98 -1.18 -1.57 14.63
C SER A 98 -0.17 -2.39 15.42
N ALA A 99 -0.55 -3.59 15.86
CA ALA A 99 0.39 -4.52 16.50
C ALA A 99 1.48 -5.04 15.53
N PHE A 100 1.24 -4.95 14.22
CA PHE A 100 2.17 -5.46 13.19
C PHE A 100 2.84 -4.36 12.37
N GLY A 101 2.25 -3.17 12.31
CA GLY A 101 2.68 -2.13 11.38
C GLY A 101 2.29 -2.45 9.94
N GLY A 102 2.77 -1.64 8.99
CA GLY A 102 2.46 -1.81 7.57
C GLY A 102 2.32 -0.49 6.82
N LEU A 103 2.15 -0.57 5.50
CA LEU A 103 1.78 0.58 4.67
C LEU A 103 0.44 1.16 5.13
N ILE A 104 0.36 2.50 5.12
CA ILE A 104 -0.81 3.25 5.56
C ILE A 104 -1.67 3.59 4.34
N TYR A 105 -2.96 3.27 4.42
CA TYR A 105 -3.95 3.60 3.41
C TYR A 105 -5.09 4.40 4.02
N LEU A 106 -5.67 5.30 3.22
CA LEU A 106 -7.00 5.84 3.48
C LEU A 106 -8.02 5.14 2.61
N VAL A 107 -9.05 4.60 3.24
CA VAL A 107 -10.06 3.76 2.60
C VAL A 107 -11.41 4.48 2.62
N ARG A 108 -12.13 4.46 1.51
CA ARG A 108 -13.52 4.96 1.42
C ARG A 108 -14.30 4.13 0.42
N ASP A 109 -15.61 3.96 0.63
CA ASP A 109 -16.44 3.12 -0.24
C ASP A 109 -16.67 3.74 -1.63
N GLN A 110 -16.68 5.08 -1.70
CA GLN A 110 -16.88 5.85 -2.93
C GLN A 110 -15.73 6.81 -3.13
N ALA A 111 -15.38 7.08 -4.39
CA ALA A 111 -14.39 8.10 -4.73
C ALA A 111 -14.83 9.47 -4.15
N PRO A 112 -13.89 10.26 -3.59
CA PRO A 112 -14.24 11.59 -3.13
C PRO A 112 -14.56 12.50 -4.33
N THR A 113 -15.44 13.48 -4.11
CA THR A 113 -15.82 14.47 -5.13
C THR A 113 -14.74 15.54 -5.36
N SER A 114 -13.76 15.63 -4.46
CA SER A 114 -12.65 16.57 -4.54
C SER A 114 -11.41 15.97 -3.87
N ALA A 115 -10.23 16.51 -4.20
CA ALA A 115 -9.00 16.16 -3.52
C ALA A 115 -9.11 16.37 -2.00
N VAL A 116 -8.55 15.45 -1.23
CA VAL A 116 -8.53 15.49 0.23
C VAL A 116 -7.09 15.67 0.71
N ARG A 117 -6.84 16.76 1.43
CA ARG A 117 -5.57 17.00 2.10
C ARG A 117 -5.60 16.38 3.50
N VAL A 118 -4.60 15.55 3.79
CA VAL A 118 -4.47 14.85 5.07
C VAL A 118 -3.05 14.95 5.59
N THR A 119 -2.90 15.21 6.89
CA THR A 119 -1.62 15.17 7.58
C THR A 119 -1.55 13.91 8.44
N ILE A 120 -0.51 13.10 8.24
CA ILE A 120 -0.26 11.86 8.98
C ILE A 120 1.00 12.09 9.81
N ARG A 121 0.91 11.85 11.12
CA ARG A 121 2.01 11.98 12.09
C ARG A 121 2.40 10.61 12.64
N GLY A 122 3.67 10.43 12.96
CA GLY A 122 4.18 9.19 13.56
C GLY A 122 4.47 8.10 12.53
N ALA A 123 4.60 8.45 11.25
CA ALA A 123 4.83 7.52 10.16
C ALA A 123 6.20 7.71 9.51
N HIS A 124 6.70 6.68 8.85
CA HIS A 124 7.92 6.71 8.04
C HIS A 124 7.57 6.83 6.56
N GLU A 125 8.44 7.44 5.77
CA GLU A 125 8.34 7.39 4.31
C GLU A 125 8.56 5.95 3.81
N ALA A 126 7.77 5.54 2.82
CA ALA A 126 7.92 4.28 2.10
C ALA A 126 8.22 4.57 0.62
N PRO A 127 8.97 3.70 -0.08
CA PRO A 127 9.11 3.83 -1.52
C PRO A 127 7.74 3.79 -2.21
N HIS A 128 7.38 4.87 -2.89
CA HIS A 128 6.13 5.02 -3.60
C HIS A 128 6.36 5.84 -4.86
N PHE A 129 6.30 5.16 -5.99
CA PHE A 129 6.24 5.80 -7.29
C PHE A 129 4.77 5.93 -7.71
N LYS A 130 4.37 7.10 -8.20
CA LYS A 130 3.07 7.32 -8.83
C LYS A 130 3.23 7.92 -10.21
N ARG A 131 2.73 7.22 -11.23
CA ARG A 131 2.82 7.66 -12.63
C ARG A 131 2.20 9.04 -12.83
N GLY A 132 2.88 9.89 -13.59
CA GLY A 132 2.47 11.28 -13.84
C GLY A 132 2.59 12.23 -12.63
N VAL A 133 3.03 11.75 -11.48
CA VAL A 133 3.20 12.57 -10.25
C VAL A 133 4.65 12.54 -9.78
N THR A 134 5.23 11.36 -9.59
CA THR A 134 6.61 11.20 -9.11
C THR A 134 7.58 11.36 -10.26
N THR A 135 8.48 12.33 -10.17
CA THR A 135 9.55 12.53 -11.16
C THR A 135 10.67 11.49 -10.98
N ALA A 136 11.48 11.27 -12.03
CA ALA A 136 12.63 10.36 -11.95
C ALA A 136 13.63 10.75 -10.85
N ASN A 137 13.84 12.06 -10.64
CA ASN A 137 14.73 12.56 -9.58
C ASN A 137 14.17 12.32 -8.18
N GLU A 138 12.87 12.55 -7.98
CA GLU A 138 12.21 12.22 -6.71
C GLU A 138 12.25 10.72 -6.45
N TRP A 139 12.00 9.89 -7.47
CA TRP A 139 12.07 8.44 -7.35
C TRP A 139 13.46 7.96 -6.92
N LYS A 140 14.54 8.54 -7.48
CA LYS A 140 15.91 8.19 -7.10
C LYS A 140 16.17 8.33 -5.59
N GLN A 141 15.53 9.30 -4.95
CA GLN A 141 15.60 9.51 -3.49
C GLN A 141 14.57 8.65 -2.75
N ASN A 142 13.33 8.65 -3.21
CA ASN A 142 12.21 7.97 -2.58
C ASN A 142 12.37 6.44 -2.56
N ARG A 143 12.98 5.83 -3.58
CA ARG A 143 13.26 4.39 -3.60
C ARG A 143 14.23 3.92 -2.51
N ALA A 144 14.92 4.85 -1.83
CA ALA A 144 15.77 4.59 -0.67
C ALA A 144 15.05 4.81 0.68
N ALA A 145 13.76 5.17 0.68
CA ALA A 145 13.00 5.43 1.89
C ALA A 145 12.95 4.20 2.84
N PRO A 146 12.87 4.42 4.16
CA PRO A 146 13.10 3.38 5.17
C PRO A 146 11.99 2.32 5.27
N GLY A 147 10.78 2.59 4.75
CA GLY A 147 9.69 1.62 4.73
C GLY A 147 10.12 0.27 4.10
N PRO A 148 9.78 -0.89 4.70
CA PRO A 148 10.17 -2.20 4.20
C PRO A 148 9.34 -2.66 2.99
N TRP A 149 8.27 -1.94 2.65
CA TRP A 149 7.40 -2.21 1.51
C TRP A 149 7.30 -1.00 0.60
N ALA A 150 7.14 -1.27 -0.68
CA ALA A 150 7.08 -0.30 -1.75
C ALA A 150 5.80 -0.42 -2.57
N GLU A 151 5.37 0.69 -3.20
CA GLU A 151 4.30 0.70 -4.20
C GLU A 151 4.75 1.34 -5.51
N ILE A 152 4.50 0.66 -6.63
CA ILE A 152 4.55 1.24 -7.98
C ILE A 152 3.11 1.43 -8.45
N GLU A 153 2.63 2.67 -8.43
CA GLU A 153 1.25 3.05 -8.73
C GLU A 153 1.13 3.57 -10.17
N GLY A 154 0.52 2.76 -11.04
CA GLY A 154 -0.02 3.19 -12.33
C GLY A 154 -1.43 3.78 -12.21
N ASP A 155 -2.10 3.99 -13.32
CA ASP A 155 -3.47 4.51 -13.38
C ASP A 155 -4.53 3.41 -13.30
N ARG A 156 -4.16 2.14 -13.53
CA ARG A 156 -5.04 0.97 -13.48
C ARG A 156 -4.60 -0.04 -12.44
N VAL A 157 -3.30 -0.18 -12.19
CA VAL A 157 -2.74 -1.19 -11.31
C VAL A 157 -1.73 -0.58 -10.34
N ILE A 158 -1.70 -1.09 -9.11
CA ILE A 158 -0.67 -0.79 -8.12
C ILE A 158 0.03 -2.10 -7.76
N VAL A 159 1.36 -2.12 -7.87
CA VAL A 159 2.18 -3.26 -7.49
C VAL A 159 2.83 -3.00 -6.15
N THR A 160 2.55 -3.85 -5.16
CA THR A 160 3.11 -3.77 -3.81
C THR A 160 4.08 -4.92 -3.57
N VAL A 161 5.34 -4.58 -3.33
CA VAL A 161 6.46 -5.54 -3.17
C VAL A 161 7.36 -5.10 -2.01
N PRO A 162 8.24 -5.97 -1.49
CA PRO A 162 9.28 -5.56 -0.56
C PRO A 162 10.15 -4.45 -1.17
N SER A 163 10.58 -3.50 -0.35
CA SER A 163 11.40 -2.37 -0.82
C SER A 163 12.74 -2.82 -1.41
N SER A 164 13.25 -3.99 -1.05
CA SER A 164 14.44 -4.60 -1.65
C SER A 164 14.31 -4.74 -3.17
N SER A 165 13.13 -5.10 -3.66
CA SER A 165 12.83 -5.31 -5.09
C SER A 165 12.89 -4.02 -5.91
N VAL A 166 12.77 -2.86 -5.28
CA VAL A 166 12.75 -1.56 -5.97
C VAL A 166 13.97 -0.69 -5.72
N ARG A 167 14.90 -1.09 -4.82
CA ARG A 167 16.07 -0.26 -4.47
C ARG A 167 16.92 0.12 -5.69
N ASN A 168 17.02 -0.81 -6.65
CA ASN A 168 17.77 -0.64 -7.89
C ASN A 168 16.87 -0.40 -9.12
N LEU A 169 15.56 -0.26 -8.94
CA LEU A 169 14.63 -0.02 -10.05
C LEU A 169 14.79 1.43 -10.54
N GLU A 170 15.43 1.65 -11.68
CA GLU A 170 15.68 2.99 -12.22
C GLU A 170 14.48 3.57 -12.96
N ASN A 171 13.72 2.72 -13.65
CA ASN A 171 12.58 3.14 -14.47
C ASN A 171 11.26 2.51 -13.96
N PRO A 172 10.68 3.01 -12.86
CA PRO A 172 9.40 2.53 -12.35
C PRO A 172 8.22 2.90 -13.26
N GLU A 173 8.38 3.92 -14.11
CA GLU A 173 7.34 4.35 -15.05
C GLU A 173 7.06 3.28 -16.10
N ALA A 174 8.11 2.61 -16.61
CA ALA A 174 7.93 1.49 -17.52
C ALA A 174 7.16 0.32 -16.89
N VAL A 175 7.41 0.03 -15.61
CA VAL A 175 6.67 -0.99 -14.85
C VAL A 175 5.19 -0.60 -14.70
N ALA A 176 4.93 0.64 -14.27
CA ALA A 176 3.56 1.15 -14.13
C ALA A 176 2.80 1.13 -15.47
N LYS A 177 3.45 1.54 -16.56
CA LYS A 177 2.89 1.53 -17.90
C LYS A 177 2.56 0.11 -18.37
N LEU A 178 3.46 -0.85 -18.18
CA LEU A 178 3.23 -2.24 -18.57
C LEU A 178 1.98 -2.81 -17.89
N TRP A 179 1.85 -2.66 -16.56
CA TRP A 179 0.70 -3.18 -15.84
C TRP A 179 -0.60 -2.45 -16.17
N ASP A 180 -0.53 -1.15 -16.46
CA ASP A 180 -1.68 -0.41 -16.99
C ASP A 180 -2.13 -0.93 -18.35
N GLU A 181 -1.20 -1.23 -19.27
CA GLU A 181 -1.49 -1.79 -20.59
C GLU A 181 -2.09 -3.20 -20.51
N VAL A 182 -1.54 -4.06 -19.65
CA VAL A 182 -2.11 -5.40 -19.37
C VAL A 182 -3.55 -5.27 -18.88
N ALA A 183 -3.80 -4.39 -17.91
CA ALA A 183 -5.13 -4.12 -17.40
C ALA A 183 -6.08 -3.58 -18.46
N ASP A 184 -5.61 -2.67 -19.32
CA ASP A 184 -6.43 -2.07 -20.36
C ASP A 184 -6.81 -3.11 -21.43
N HIS A 185 -5.86 -3.95 -21.86
CA HIS A 185 -6.13 -5.05 -22.78
C HIS A 185 -7.13 -6.07 -22.23
N CYS A 186 -7.05 -6.41 -20.94
CA CYS A 186 -8.06 -7.27 -20.31
C CYS A 186 -9.46 -6.65 -20.37
N ALA A 187 -9.57 -5.34 -20.13
CA ALA A 187 -10.86 -4.66 -20.17
C ALA A 187 -11.38 -4.46 -21.61
N ASP A 188 -10.50 -4.21 -22.59
CA ASP A 188 -10.87 -4.15 -24.01
C ASP A 188 -11.46 -5.49 -24.49
N LEU A 189 -10.85 -6.60 -24.10
CA LEU A 189 -11.31 -7.94 -24.46
C LEU A 189 -12.74 -8.23 -24.02
N VAL A 190 -13.15 -7.70 -22.86
CA VAL A 190 -14.49 -7.90 -22.28
C VAL A 190 -15.43 -6.70 -22.49
N GLY A 191 -14.98 -5.67 -23.20
CA GLY A 191 -15.78 -4.47 -23.49
C GLY A 191 -16.06 -3.58 -22.28
N TRP A 192 -15.17 -3.57 -21.28
CA TRP A 192 -15.30 -2.69 -20.11
C TRP A 192 -14.87 -1.26 -20.41
N ALA A 193 -15.53 -0.31 -19.75
CA ALA A 193 -15.17 1.09 -19.83
C ALA A 193 -13.85 1.40 -19.10
N HIS A 194 -13.09 2.34 -19.66
CA HIS A 194 -11.90 2.92 -19.04
C HIS A 194 -12.15 4.39 -18.65
N PRO A 195 -11.68 4.87 -17.48
CA PRO A 195 -11.04 4.10 -16.41
C PRO A 195 -12.04 3.28 -15.58
N ARG A 196 -11.55 2.22 -14.92
CA ARG A 196 -12.32 1.42 -13.96
C ARG A 196 -12.60 2.21 -12.67
N ALA A 197 -13.58 1.76 -11.87
CA ALA A 197 -14.00 2.43 -10.63
C ALA A 197 -12.89 2.56 -9.57
N ARG A 198 -11.88 1.68 -9.61
CA ARG A 198 -10.67 1.71 -8.78
C ARG A 198 -9.52 1.03 -9.52
N LYS A 199 -8.30 1.37 -9.11
CA LYS A 199 -7.08 0.63 -9.49
C LYS A 199 -7.11 -0.77 -8.87
N GLU A 200 -6.69 -1.79 -9.60
CA GLU A 200 -6.38 -3.11 -9.03
C GLU A 200 -5.05 -3.08 -8.29
N ARG A 201 -4.82 -4.09 -7.46
CA ARG A 201 -3.64 -4.17 -6.60
C ARG A 201 -3.03 -5.56 -6.67
N PHE A 202 -1.71 -5.64 -6.85
CA PHE A 202 -0.92 -6.83 -6.57
C PHE A 202 -0.20 -6.66 -5.24
N VAL A 203 -0.24 -7.68 -4.38
CA VAL A 203 0.51 -7.70 -3.13
C VAL A 203 1.26 -9.02 -3.04
N ALA A 204 2.59 -8.94 -3.02
CA ALA A 204 3.43 -10.08 -2.69
C ALA A 204 3.35 -10.38 -1.19
N ASP A 205 3.29 -11.66 -0.83
CA ASP A 205 3.19 -12.13 0.56
C ASP A 205 4.09 -13.36 0.79
N THR A 206 4.58 -13.53 2.02
CA THR A 206 5.29 -14.75 2.43
C THR A 206 4.37 -15.97 2.55
N GLN A 207 3.06 -15.74 2.76
CA GLN A 207 2.05 -16.79 2.76
C GLN A 207 0.69 -16.24 2.34
N ILE A 208 0.15 -16.77 1.25
CA ILE A 208 -1.20 -16.45 0.76
C ILE A 208 -2.21 -17.54 1.18
N SER A 209 -3.49 -17.20 1.10
CA SER A 209 -4.60 -18.03 1.54
C SER A 209 -4.85 -19.24 0.64
N ALA A 210 -4.58 -19.14 -0.66
CA ALA A 210 -4.83 -20.20 -1.63
C ALA A 210 -3.87 -20.20 -2.84
N GLY A 211 -3.47 -21.40 -3.26
CA GLY A 211 -2.78 -21.62 -4.54
C GLY A 211 -1.39 -20.98 -4.66
N TYR A 212 -1.00 -20.69 -5.89
CA TYR A 212 0.26 -20.01 -6.22
C TYR A 212 0.07 -18.49 -6.37
N MET A 213 -1.03 -18.07 -6.97
CA MET A 213 -1.54 -16.70 -6.98
C MET A 213 -3.07 -16.79 -6.98
N HIS A 214 -3.78 -15.81 -6.44
CA HIS A 214 -5.24 -15.79 -6.53
C HIS A 214 -5.82 -14.39 -6.72
N ALA A 215 -7.00 -14.38 -7.34
CA ALA A 215 -7.78 -13.16 -7.51
C ALA A 215 -8.33 -12.67 -6.17
N GLY A 216 -8.55 -11.36 -6.09
CA GLY A 216 -9.03 -10.67 -4.90
C GLY A 216 -8.81 -9.17 -5.04
N TYR A 217 -9.04 -8.44 -3.96
CA TYR A 217 -8.61 -7.05 -3.85
C TYR A 217 -7.84 -6.90 -2.52
N PRO A 218 -6.53 -7.23 -2.53
CA PRO A 218 -5.62 -7.37 -3.67
C PRO A 218 -5.65 -8.73 -4.37
N ILE A 219 -5.08 -8.77 -5.58
CA ILE A 219 -4.52 -9.98 -6.19
C ILE A 219 -3.27 -10.34 -5.38
N MET A 220 -3.23 -11.55 -4.84
CA MET A 220 -2.17 -11.98 -3.94
C MET A 220 -1.19 -12.90 -4.67
N THR A 221 0.09 -12.70 -4.40
CA THR A 221 1.20 -13.46 -4.99
C THR A 221 2.19 -13.87 -3.91
N HIS A 222 3.03 -14.86 -4.17
CA HIS A 222 4.15 -15.17 -3.27
C HIS A 222 5.31 -14.17 -3.46
N LEU A 223 6.27 -14.17 -2.52
CA LEU A 223 7.47 -13.31 -2.58
C LEU A 223 8.45 -13.68 -3.70
N ASP A 224 8.43 -14.91 -4.19
CA ASP A 224 9.29 -15.39 -5.28
C ASP A 224 9.07 -14.64 -6.61
N VAL A 225 7.88 -14.08 -6.82
CA VAL A 225 7.58 -13.25 -8.00
C VAL A 225 7.81 -11.76 -7.80
N ALA A 226 8.17 -11.30 -6.59
CA ALA A 226 8.24 -9.87 -6.27
C ALA A 226 9.21 -9.09 -7.18
N ASP A 227 10.38 -9.66 -7.48
CA ASP A 227 11.36 -9.03 -8.37
C ASP A 227 10.93 -9.14 -9.84
N MET A 228 10.23 -10.22 -10.22
CA MET A 228 9.71 -10.41 -11.57
C MET A 228 8.64 -9.38 -11.91
N VAL A 229 7.68 -9.13 -11.01
CA VAL A 229 6.55 -8.21 -11.28
C VAL A 229 6.97 -6.73 -11.39
N VAL A 230 8.20 -6.39 -11.00
CA VAL A 230 8.78 -5.05 -11.20
C VAL A 230 9.89 -5.03 -12.26
N ASN A 231 10.05 -6.09 -13.04
CA ASN A 231 11.03 -6.18 -14.10
C ASN A 231 10.37 -6.36 -15.47
N VAL A 232 10.29 -5.26 -16.23
CA VAL A 232 9.66 -5.25 -17.56
C VAL A 232 10.30 -6.25 -18.52
N ALA A 233 11.63 -6.44 -18.48
CA ALA A 233 12.32 -7.37 -19.37
C ALA A 233 12.09 -8.85 -19.01
N ALA A 234 11.70 -9.15 -17.77
CA ALA A 234 11.34 -10.51 -17.36
C ALA A 234 9.87 -10.86 -17.66
N LEU A 235 9.04 -9.84 -17.95
CA LEU A 235 7.60 -9.97 -18.20
C LEU A 235 7.23 -9.97 -19.71
N MET A 236 8.20 -9.65 -20.58
CA MET A 236 8.07 -9.66 -22.05
C MET A 236 8.89 -10.79 -22.65
#